data_AF-A0AAU1PM38-F1
#
_entry.id   AF-A0AAU1PM38-F1
#
_cell.length_a   1.000
_cell.length_b   1.000
_cell.length_c   1.000
_cell.angle_alpha   90.00
_cell.angle_beta   90.00
_cell.angle_gamma   90.00
#
_symmetry.space_group_name_H-M   'P 1'
#
loop_
_entity.id
_entity.type
_entity.pdbx_description
1 polymer ?
#
loop_
_entity_poly.entity_id
_entity_poly.type
_entity_poly.pdbx_seq_one_letter_code
_entity_poly.pdbx_strand_id
1 'polypeptide(L)'
;MVTVQNWSGKEARLLRAAMRMSIRDFAAHLGVSDRVISKWEAGGEGYCPRPDSQAVLDTALARSTDETRVRFAEALGRPTAAAPGTGRIRVDSHKFLPVFIGAEQARRLRAEMGERSADSWLESSSARLEHSDKRTTCTLLVYACGVAVFHLVQPQVPDSLTDLAVWRYRSYVTDLPWAGATLRDLLGWDPGAQLHPEYVLSLYWVTSGPWAVGAEFDTALRLLSTPSVLVDRGAATGPSPLHQSVEESLLTTGFDHPDIVSFGVRGVSTGYAGWSGVAYAAHSRERSLTIDELIACELTVQTLWCFSRQIQKLVEDGEDPSTPDDFGWRFLRAAYSRLTTARAQETAQHVLMREAIMKTSGLAERLRAAQDALRDSVG
;
A
#
# COMPACT_ATOMS: atom_id res chain seq x y z
N MET A 1 15.00 7.26 -4.17
CA MET A 1 16.02 6.18 -4.13
C MET A 1 15.31 4.85 -4.37
N VAL A 2 15.89 3.91 -5.15
CA VAL A 2 15.28 2.58 -5.35
C VAL A 2 15.76 1.69 -4.22
N THR A 3 14.87 1.29 -3.31
CA THR A 3 15.24 0.49 -2.12
C THR A 3 14.69 -0.93 -2.26
N VAL A 4 15.54 -1.93 -2.44
CA VAL A 4 15.10 -3.33 -2.49
C VAL A 4 15.01 -3.84 -1.06
N GLN A 5 13.81 -4.20 -0.60
CA GLN A 5 13.60 -4.64 0.78
C GLN A 5 14.26 -6.00 1.04
N ASN A 6 14.14 -6.93 0.09
CA ASN A 6 14.84 -8.21 0.08
C ASN A 6 15.26 -8.57 -1.35
N TRP A 7 16.54 -8.85 -1.54
CA TRP A 7 17.04 -9.34 -2.81
C TRP A 7 16.66 -10.80 -2.98
N SER A 8 16.16 -11.15 -4.16
CA SER A 8 16.13 -12.53 -4.66
C SER A 8 17.03 -12.66 -5.90
N GLY A 9 17.13 -13.87 -6.42
CA GLY A 9 17.77 -14.15 -7.71
C GLY A 9 17.19 -13.35 -8.87
N LYS A 10 15.91 -12.98 -8.81
CA LYS A 10 15.27 -12.09 -9.79
C LYS A 10 15.83 -10.68 -9.70
N GLU A 11 15.79 -10.04 -8.54
CA GLU A 11 16.30 -8.66 -8.38
C GLU A 11 17.79 -8.59 -8.70
N ALA A 12 18.59 -9.59 -8.28
CA ALA A 12 20.02 -9.65 -8.61
C ALA A 12 20.26 -9.70 -10.12
N ARG A 13 19.50 -10.51 -10.87
CA ARG A 13 19.54 -10.53 -12.34
C ARG A 13 19.17 -9.18 -12.94
N LEU A 14 18.12 -8.56 -12.43
CA LEU A 14 17.63 -7.28 -12.92
C LEU A 14 18.66 -6.17 -12.68
N LEU A 15 19.33 -6.14 -11.52
CA LEU A 15 20.40 -5.18 -11.23
C LEU A 15 21.57 -5.38 -12.20
N ARG A 16 22.02 -6.63 -12.40
CA ARG A 16 23.09 -6.92 -13.35
C ARG A 16 22.75 -6.46 -14.76
N ALA A 17 21.54 -6.78 -15.22
CA ALA A 17 21.07 -6.37 -16.55
C ALA A 17 21.01 -4.84 -16.67
N ALA A 18 20.54 -4.15 -15.63
CA ALA A 18 20.53 -2.69 -15.58
C ALA A 18 21.94 -2.08 -15.60
N MET A 19 22.92 -2.72 -14.97
CA MET A 19 24.34 -2.35 -15.02
C MET A 19 25.02 -2.73 -16.35
N ARG A 20 24.32 -3.46 -17.23
CA ARG A 20 24.84 -3.99 -18.51
C ARG A 20 26.10 -4.85 -18.35
N MET A 21 26.21 -5.57 -17.23
CA MET A 21 27.36 -6.42 -16.92
C MET A 21 27.11 -7.88 -17.32
N SER A 22 28.16 -8.58 -17.75
CA SER A 22 28.14 -10.04 -17.83
C SER A 22 28.08 -10.65 -16.43
N ILE A 23 27.74 -11.94 -16.31
CA ILE A 23 27.76 -12.64 -15.01
C ILE A 23 29.15 -12.54 -14.37
N ARG A 24 30.21 -12.68 -15.17
CA ARG A 24 31.60 -12.59 -14.72
C ARG A 24 31.96 -11.20 -14.22
N ASP A 25 31.60 -10.15 -14.97
CA ASP A 25 31.93 -8.78 -14.59
C ASP A 25 31.16 -8.35 -13.34
N PHE A 26 29.90 -8.80 -13.22
CA PHE A 26 29.07 -8.53 -12.06
C PHE A 26 29.57 -9.27 -10.82
N ALA A 27 29.98 -10.53 -10.97
CA ALA A 27 30.59 -11.30 -9.89
C ALA A 27 31.87 -10.62 -9.38
N ALA A 28 32.74 -10.17 -10.30
CA ALA A 28 33.93 -9.39 -9.96
C ALA A 28 33.58 -8.06 -9.27
N HIS A 29 32.54 -7.36 -9.75
CA HIS A 29 32.07 -6.10 -9.15
C HIS A 29 31.58 -6.27 -7.71
N LEU A 30 30.88 -7.37 -7.43
CA LEU A 30 30.36 -7.70 -6.09
C LEU A 30 31.38 -8.40 -5.19
N GLY A 31 32.53 -8.85 -5.72
CA GLY A 31 33.51 -9.61 -4.96
C GLY A 31 33.07 -11.03 -4.61
N VAL A 32 32.21 -11.65 -5.43
CA VAL A 32 31.75 -13.05 -5.28
C VAL A 32 32.10 -13.87 -6.51
N SER A 33 32.00 -15.19 -6.45
CA SER A 33 32.28 -16.06 -7.61
C SER A 33 31.13 -16.08 -8.63
N ASP A 34 31.43 -16.22 -9.91
CA ASP A 34 30.46 -16.37 -11.01
C ASP A 34 29.42 -17.47 -10.73
N ARG A 35 29.86 -18.58 -10.13
CA ARG A 35 28.99 -19.72 -9.76
C ARG A 35 27.89 -19.32 -8.77
N VAL A 36 28.20 -18.39 -7.87
CA VAL A 36 27.25 -17.88 -6.86
C VAL A 36 26.19 -17.03 -7.56
N ILE A 37 26.57 -16.12 -8.46
CA ILE A 37 25.64 -15.31 -9.25
C ILE A 37 24.74 -16.19 -10.12
N SER A 38 25.31 -17.16 -10.85
CA SER A 38 24.53 -18.08 -11.67
C SER A 38 23.52 -18.88 -10.83
N LYS A 39 23.89 -19.30 -9.61
CA LYS A 39 22.99 -20.01 -8.70
C LYS A 39 21.82 -19.12 -8.26
N TRP A 40 22.09 -17.86 -7.91
CA TRP A 40 21.04 -16.92 -7.52
C TRP A 40 20.07 -16.72 -8.68
N GLU A 41 20.60 -16.35 -9.85
CA GLU A 41 19.79 -16.09 -11.03
C GLU A 41 18.95 -17.30 -11.45
N ALA A 42 19.53 -18.50 -11.43
CA ALA A 42 18.81 -19.73 -11.77
C ALA A 42 17.65 -20.01 -10.80
N GLY A 43 17.79 -19.63 -9.53
CA GLY A 43 16.75 -19.77 -8.52
C GLY A 43 15.66 -18.69 -8.55
N GLY A 44 15.85 -17.62 -9.33
CA GLY A 44 14.83 -16.59 -9.57
C GLY A 44 14.26 -15.99 -8.28
N GLU A 45 12.93 -15.83 -8.22
CA GLU A 45 12.23 -15.32 -7.03
C GLU A 45 12.35 -16.25 -5.81
N GLY A 46 12.52 -17.56 -6.03
CA GLY A 46 12.58 -18.56 -4.96
C GLY A 46 13.93 -18.66 -4.26
N TYR A 47 14.92 -17.88 -4.69
CA TYR A 47 16.27 -17.90 -4.11
C TYR A 47 16.57 -16.59 -3.40
N CYS A 48 16.79 -16.68 -2.09
CA CYS A 48 17.23 -15.57 -1.26
C CYS A 48 18.76 -15.66 -1.02
N PRO A 49 19.56 -14.68 -1.49
CA PRO A 49 20.96 -14.53 -1.11
C PRO A 49 21.13 -14.38 0.40
N ARG A 50 22.26 -14.89 0.93
CA ARG A 50 22.61 -14.78 2.35
C ARG A 50 22.78 -13.31 2.78
N PRO A 51 22.68 -12.98 4.07
CA PRO A 51 22.77 -11.60 4.57
C PRO A 51 23.97 -10.80 4.05
N ASP A 52 25.17 -11.39 4.04
CA ASP A 52 26.37 -10.71 3.52
C ASP A 52 26.23 -10.33 2.04
N SER A 53 25.56 -11.17 1.26
CA SER A 53 25.30 -10.94 -0.17
C SER A 53 24.19 -9.91 -0.41
N GLN A 54 23.20 -9.83 0.47
CA GLN A 54 22.17 -8.77 0.47
C GLN A 54 22.84 -7.39 0.62
N ALA A 55 23.68 -7.24 1.65
CA ALA A 55 24.38 -5.99 1.95
C ALA A 55 25.33 -5.55 0.80
N VAL A 56 25.95 -6.51 0.13
CA VAL A 56 26.79 -6.26 -1.06
C VAL A 56 25.94 -5.76 -2.24
N LEU A 57 24.77 -6.35 -2.48
CA LEU A 57 23.84 -5.90 -3.53
C LEU A 57 23.26 -4.51 -3.24
N ASP A 58 22.93 -4.22 -1.97
CA ASP A 58 22.51 -2.89 -1.53
C ASP A 58 23.60 -1.85 -1.81
N THR A 59 24.84 -2.19 -1.47
CA THR A 59 25.99 -1.31 -1.73
C THR A 59 26.20 -1.08 -3.23
N ALA A 60 26.06 -2.11 -4.05
CA ALA A 60 26.19 -2.00 -5.51
C ALA A 60 25.10 -1.12 -6.13
N LEU A 61 23.84 -1.27 -5.69
CA LEU A 61 22.73 -0.42 -6.11
C LEU A 61 22.93 1.03 -5.64
N ALA A 62 23.37 1.22 -4.39
CA ALA A 62 23.68 2.52 -3.82
C ALA A 62 24.85 3.22 -4.51
N ARG A 63 25.78 2.51 -5.12
CA ARG A 63 26.91 3.09 -5.87
C ARG A 63 26.67 3.23 -7.37
N SER A 64 25.58 2.66 -7.88
CA SER A 64 25.24 2.71 -9.31
C SER A 64 24.88 4.12 -9.77
N THR A 65 25.16 4.42 -11.04
CA THR A 65 24.76 5.68 -11.69
C THR A 65 23.23 5.81 -11.73
N ASP A 66 22.74 7.05 -11.86
CA ASP A 66 21.29 7.28 -11.87
C ASP A 66 20.60 6.61 -13.07
N GLU A 67 21.24 6.59 -14.23
CA GLU A 67 20.75 5.88 -15.43
C GLU A 67 20.61 4.37 -15.19
N THR A 68 21.54 3.76 -14.47
CA THR A 68 21.47 2.34 -14.08
C THR A 68 20.32 2.11 -13.11
N ARG A 69 20.16 2.99 -12.12
CA ARG A 69 19.03 2.93 -11.18
C ARG A 69 17.70 3.14 -11.89
N VAL A 70 17.62 3.95 -12.96
CA VAL A 70 16.41 4.11 -13.80
C VAL A 70 16.07 2.77 -14.43
N ARG A 71 16.98 2.18 -15.21
CA ARG A 71 16.75 0.89 -15.87
C ARG A 71 16.38 -0.21 -14.89
N PHE A 72 17.03 -0.23 -13.71
CA PHE A 72 16.73 -1.20 -12.68
C PHE A 72 15.31 -1.03 -12.13
N ALA A 73 14.86 0.20 -11.85
CA ALA A 73 13.50 0.47 -11.42
C ALA A 73 12.46 0.08 -12.47
N GLU A 74 12.69 0.45 -13.73
CA GLU A 74 11.83 0.06 -14.86
C GLU A 74 11.73 -1.46 -14.96
N ALA A 75 12.86 -2.17 -14.84
CA ALA A 75 12.89 -3.62 -14.93
C ALA A 75 12.27 -4.32 -13.70
N LEU A 76 12.25 -3.65 -12.53
CA LEU A 76 11.50 -4.09 -11.35
C LEU A 76 9.99 -3.85 -11.48
N GLY A 77 9.53 -3.13 -12.51
CA GLY A 77 8.17 -2.61 -12.56
C GLY A 77 7.92 -1.53 -11.50
N ARG A 78 8.97 -0.93 -10.94
CA ARG A 78 8.83 0.21 -10.03
C ARG A 78 8.62 1.48 -10.85
N PRO A 79 7.55 2.21 -10.59
CA PRO A 79 7.15 3.27 -11.49
C PRO A 79 8.12 4.46 -11.48
N THR A 80 8.48 4.89 -12.69
CA THR A 80 9.22 6.11 -13.01
C THR A 80 8.30 7.34 -12.91
N ALA A 81 8.84 8.53 -13.17
CA ALA A 81 8.02 9.74 -13.26
C ALA A 81 6.81 9.51 -14.19
N ALA A 82 5.64 9.94 -13.77
CA ALA A 82 4.40 9.87 -14.50
C ALA A 82 4.56 10.62 -15.82
N ALA A 83 4.02 10.05 -16.90
CA ALA A 83 4.04 10.65 -18.23
C ALA A 83 2.61 11.13 -18.61
N PRO A 84 2.16 12.29 -18.08
CA PRO A 84 0.88 12.88 -18.48
C PRO A 84 0.88 13.24 -19.97
N GLY A 85 -0.30 13.19 -20.59
CA GLY A 85 -0.51 13.51 -22.00
C GLY A 85 0.02 12.46 -22.99
N THR A 86 0.37 11.25 -22.51
CA THR A 86 0.89 10.18 -23.37
C THR A 86 0.26 8.83 -23.04
N GLY A 87 -0.24 8.16 -24.08
CA GLY A 87 -0.63 6.75 -24.03
C GLY A 87 -1.89 6.42 -23.23
N ARG A 88 -2.01 5.13 -22.89
CA ARG A 88 -3.13 4.56 -22.12
C ARG A 88 -2.96 4.88 -20.63
N ILE A 89 -4.08 4.83 -19.90
CA ILE A 89 -4.08 4.87 -18.44
C ILE A 89 -3.28 3.66 -17.94
N ARG A 90 -2.30 3.90 -17.07
CA ARG A 90 -1.56 2.85 -16.37
C ARG A 90 -1.43 3.20 -14.91
N VAL A 91 -1.91 2.31 -14.05
CA VAL A 91 -1.87 2.48 -12.61
C VAL A 91 -1.43 1.19 -11.92
N ASP A 92 -0.66 1.32 -10.85
CA ASP A 92 -0.53 0.24 -9.89
C ASP A 92 -1.58 0.45 -8.80
N SER A 93 -2.52 -0.48 -8.68
CA SER A 93 -3.52 -0.46 -7.61
C SER A 93 -2.99 -1.20 -6.39
N HIS A 94 -2.79 -0.45 -5.30
CA HIS A 94 -2.43 -0.96 -3.99
C HIS A 94 -3.69 -1.02 -3.14
N LYS A 95 -4.16 -2.23 -2.80
CA LYS A 95 -5.32 -2.41 -1.93
C LYS A 95 -4.88 -2.82 -0.54
N PHE A 96 -5.51 -2.23 0.46
CA PHE A 96 -5.34 -2.57 1.87
C PHE A 96 -6.64 -3.15 2.40
N LEU A 97 -6.59 -4.41 2.83
CA LEU A 97 -7.74 -5.14 3.37
C LEU A 97 -7.41 -5.53 4.84
N PRO A 98 -7.70 -4.65 5.81
CA PRO A 98 -7.41 -4.92 7.20
C PRO A 98 -8.48 -5.79 7.86
N VAL A 99 -8.06 -6.64 8.79
CA VAL A 99 -8.88 -7.57 9.55
C VAL A 99 -8.39 -7.60 10.99
N PHE A 100 -9.28 -7.45 11.97
CA PHE A 100 -8.94 -7.69 13.37
C PHE A 100 -9.04 -9.19 13.67
N ILE A 101 -7.92 -9.80 14.08
CA ILE A 101 -7.80 -11.23 14.43
C ILE A 101 -7.54 -11.44 15.93
N GLY A 102 -7.33 -10.35 16.68
CA GLY A 102 -6.98 -10.39 18.10
C GLY A 102 -5.47 -10.59 18.35
N ALA A 103 -4.98 -10.02 19.46
CA ALA A 103 -3.56 -9.97 19.77
C ALA A 103 -2.93 -11.36 20.00
N GLU A 104 -3.68 -12.31 20.58
CA GLU A 104 -3.22 -13.68 20.78
C GLU A 104 -2.94 -14.38 19.43
N GLN A 105 -3.88 -14.28 18.50
CA GLN A 105 -3.75 -14.90 17.19
C GLN A 105 -2.66 -14.23 16.36
N ALA A 106 -2.59 -12.90 16.41
CA ALA A 106 -1.50 -12.16 15.80
C ALA A 106 -0.14 -12.62 16.35
N ARG A 107 0.00 -12.84 17.67
CA ARG A 107 1.25 -13.35 18.25
C ARG A 107 1.63 -14.72 17.68
N ARG A 108 0.66 -15.63 17.54
CA ARG A 108 0.88 -16.98 16.98
C ARG A 108 1.32 -16.91 15.53
N LEU A 109 0.56 -16.24 14.66
CA LEU A 109 0.90 -16.09 13.24
C LEU A 109 2.27 -15.42 13.05
N ARG A 110 2.53 -14.35 13.79
CA ARG A 110 3.82 -13.63 13.71
C ARG A 110 5.01 -14.48 14.13
N ALA A 111 4.83 -15.49 14.98
CA ALA A 111 5.90 -16.41 15.39
C ALA A 111 6.31 -17.37 14.26
N GLU A 112 5.37 -17.70 13.37
CA GLU A 112 5.58 -18.56 12.20
C GLU A 112 6.07 -17.77 10.97
N MET A 113 5.84 -16.45 10.95
CA MET A 113 6.28 -15.56 9.87
C MET A 113 7.78 -15.25 9.95
N GLY A 114 8.44 -15.29 8.78
CA GLY A 114 9.90 -15.20 8.67
C GLY A 114 10.49 -13.79 8.75
N GLU A 115 9.76 -12.75 8.34
CA GLU A 115 10.24 -11.37 8.35
C GLU A 115 9.63 -10.58 9.49
N ARG A 116 10.47 -9.96 10.33
CA ARG A 116 10.03 -9.08 11.42
C ARG A 116 10.48 -7.66 11.14
N SER A 117 9.58 -6.70 11.28
CA SER A 117 9.94 -5.29 11.32
C SER A 117 10.46 -4.94 12.71
N ALA A 118 11.78 -4.96 12.89
CA ALA A 118 12.42 -4.67 14.19
C ALA A 118 12.39 -3.17 14.55
N ASP A 119 12.23 -2.28 13.56
CA ASP A 119 12.39 -0.82 13.72
C ASP A 119 11.06 -0.03 13.67
N SER A 120 9.91 -0.72 13.61
CA SER A 120 8.59 -0.07 13.62
C SER A 120 8.02 0.01 15.02
N TRP A 121 7.54 1.20 15.42
CA TRP A 121 6.80 1.39 16.67
C TRP A 121 5.46 0.62 16.69
N LEU A 122 4.95 0.24 15.51
CA LEU A 122 3.91 -0.77 15.33
C LEU A 122 4.59 -2.06 14.93
N GLU A 123 4.93 -2.88 15.92
CA GLU A 123 5.61 -4.15 15.71
C GLU A 123 4.77 -5.06 14.79
N SER A 124 5.40 -5.57 13.73
CA SER A 124 4.73 -6.43 12.75
C SER A 124 5.65 -7.50 12.17
N SER A 125 5.03 -8.53 11.61
CA SER A 125 5.70 -9.51 10.76
C SER A 125 5.02 -9.57 9.39
N SER A 126 5.76 -9.93 8.36
CA SER A 126 5.24 -10.05 6.99
C SER A 126 5.48 -11.43 6.39
N ALA A 127 4.58 -11.83 5.50
CA ALA A 127 4.74 -13.00 4.63
C ALA A 127 4.11 -12.75 3.26
N ARG A 128 4.75 -13.28 2.22
CA ARG A 128 4.19 -13.27 0.85
C ARG A 128 3.18 -14.39 0.71
N LEU A 129 2.03 -14.10 0.09
CA LEU A 129 0.96 -15.06 -0.15
C LEU A 129 0.67 -15.21 -1.64
N GLU A 130 0.24 -16.41 -2.02
CA GLU A 130 -0.26 -16.69 -3.36
C GLU A 130 -1.71 -16.20 -3.48
N HIS A 131 -1.98 -15.36 -4.49
CA HIS A 131 -3.32 -14.94 -4.84
C HIS A 131 -3.88 -15.78 -6.00
N SER A 132 -5.20 -15.92 -6.06
CA SER A 132 -5.88 -16.68 -7.13
C SER A 132 -5.64 -16.07 -8.52
N ASP A 133 -5.65 -14.74 -8.60
CA ASP A 133 -5.14 -14.01 -9.76
C ASP A 133 -3.61 -13.94 -9.72
N LYS A 134 -2.97 -14.60 -10.70
CA LYS A 134 -1.50 -14.67 -10.85
C LYS A 134 -0.82 -13.33 -11.15
N ARG A 135 -1.57 -12.29 -11.53
CA ARG A 135 -1.03 -10.93 -11.69
C ARG A 135 -1.00 -10.13 -10.39
N THR A 136 -1.66 -10.63 -9.35
CA THR A 136 -1.72 -9.98 -8.04
C THR A 136 -0.52 -10.41 -7.19
N THR A 137 0.25 -9.44 -6.70
CA THR A 137 1.21 -9.69 -5.63
C THR A 137 0.54 -9.43 -4.29
N CYS A 138 0.62 -10.36 -3.35
CA CYS A 138 0.07 -10.19 -2.01
C CYS A 138 1.16 -10.30 -0.94
N THR A 139 1.19 -9.31 -0.05
CA THR A 139 1.90 -9.38 1.23
C THR A 139 0.89 -9.31 2.36
N LEU A 140 0.93 -10.26 3.28
CA LEU A 140 0.20 -10.21 4.54
C LEU A 140 1.10 -9.59 5.60
N LEU A 141 0.63 -8.52 6.24
CA LEU A 141 1.28 -7.92 7.40
C LEU A 141 0.45 -8.19 8.64
N VAL A 142 1.05 -8.74 9.69
CA VAL A 142 0.38 -9.00 10.96
C VAL A 142 1.02 -8.17 12.06
N TYR A 143 0.21 -7.31 12.67
CA TYR A 143 0.62 -6.35 13.70
C TYR A 143 0.35 -6.91 15.10
N ALA A 144 1.24 -6.60 16.04
CA ALA A 144 1.15 -7.08 17.42
C ALA A 144 -0.16 -6.68 18.12
N CYS A 145 -0.78 -5.56 17.73
CA CYS A 145 -2.07 -5.10 18.25
C CYS A 145 -3.28 -5.96 17.80
N GLY A 146 -3.07 -7.03 17.02
CA GLY A 146 -4.13 -7.95 16.63
C GLY A 146 -4.76 -7.66 15.27
N VAL A 147 -4.14 -6.82 14.44
CA VAL A 147 -4.62 -6.52 13.08
C VAL A 147 -3.75 -7.22 12.05
N ALA A 148 -4.39 -7.88 11.10
CA ALA A 148 -3.77 -8.39 9.88
C ALA A 148 -4.19 -7.49 8.70
N VAL A 149 -3.26 -7.14 7.82
CA VAL A 149 -3.54 -6.33 6.62
C VAL A 149 -3.04 -7.09 5.41
N PHE A 150 -3.94 -7.43 4.49
CA PHE A 150 -3.53 -7.85 3.16
C PHE A 150 -3.22 -6.61 2.33
N HIS A 151 -2.00 -6.54 1.82
CA HIS A 151 -1.58 -5.57 0.82
C HIS A 151 -1.51 -6.27 -0.54
N LEU A 152 -2.48 -5.94 -1.41
CA LEU A 152 -2.53 -6.45 -2.79
C LEU A 152 -1.99 -5.39 -3.74
N VAL A 153 -1.09 -5.78 -4.64
CA VAL A 153 -0.60 -4.94 -5.74
C VAL A 153 -1.08 -5.52 -7.07
N GLN A 154 -1.85 -4.73 -7.80
CA GLN A 154 -2.53 -5.13 -9.03
C GLN A 154 -2.32 -4.08 -10.12
N PRO A 155 -1.35 -4.28 -11.03
CA PRO A 155 -1.14 -3.39 -12.17
C PRO A 155 -2.35 -3.40 -13.12
N GLN A 156 -2.86 -2.23 -13.48
CA GLN A 156 -4.02 -2.05 -14.35
C GLN A 156 -3.70 -1.15 -15.55
N VAL A 157 -4.30 -1.50 -16.69
CA VAL A 157 -4.27 -0.71 -17.93
C VAL A 157 -5.71 -0.55 -18.44
N PRO A 158 -6.55 0.23 -17.73
CA PRO A 158 -7.95 0.39 -18.08
C PRO A 158 -8.10 1.26 -19.33
N ASP A 159 -9.26 1.14 -20.01
CA ASP A 159 -9.58 1.99 -21.16
C ASP A 159 -10.11 3.36 -20.73
N SER A 160 -10.74 3.44 -19.55
CA SER A 160 -11.24 4.68 -18.92
C SER A 160 -11.08 4.66 -17.39
N LEU A 161 -11.25 5.80 -16.72
CA LEU A 161 -11.31 5.85 -15.25
C LEU A 161 -12.53 5.08 -14.71
N THR A 162 -13.62 5.07 -15.46
CA THR A 162 -14.85 4.35 -15.17
C THR A 162 -14.62 2.85 -15.20
N ASP A 163 -13.89 2.33 -16.20
CA ASP A 163 -13.54 0.91 -16.26
C ASP A 163 -12.69 0.48 -15.06
N LEU A 164 -11.74 1.31 -14.66
CA LEU A 164 -10.94 1.07 -13.45
C LEU A 164 -11.81 1.07 -12.19
N ALA A 165 -12.73 2.02 -12.08
CA ALA A 165 -13.63 2.13 -10.94
C ALA A 165 -14.58 0.91 -10.86
N VAL A 166 -15.13 0.46 -11.99
CA VAL A 166 -15.97 -0.74 -12.07
C VAL A 166 -15.14 -2.00 -11.72
N TRP A 167 -13.94 -2.14 -12.29
CA TRP A 167 -13.01 -3.23 -11.95
C TRP A 167 -12.74 -3.27 -10.44
N ARG A 168 -12.45 -2.11 -9.83
CA ARG A 168 -12.21 -1.97 -8.39
C ARG A 168 -13.35 -2.58 -7.60
N TYR A 169 -14.60 -2.14 -7.81
CA TYR A 169 -15.72 -2.65 -7.02
C TYR A 169 -16.05 -4.11 -7.31
N ARG A 170 -15.91 -4.57 -8.56
CA ARG A 170 -16.16 -5.98 -8.91
C ARG A 170 -15.14 -6.92 -8.26
N SER A 171 -13.88 -6.50 -8.16
CA SER A 171 -12.84 -7.29 -7.50
C SER A 171 -13.09 -7.52 -6.01
N TYR A 172 -13.92 -6.72 -5.34
CA TYR A 172 -14.24 -6.95 -3.92
C TYR A 172 -14.98 -8.26 -3.70
N VAL A 173 -15.78 -8.69 -4.68
CA VAL A 173 -16.53 -9.95 -4.66
C VAL A 173 -15.58 -11.16 -4.61
N THR A 174 -14.36 -11.02 -5.15
CA THR A 174 -13.34 -12.07 -5.13
C THR A 174 -12.33 -11.88 -4.00
N ASP A 175 -11.85 -10.66 -3.80
CA ASP A 175 -10.72 -10.38 -2.90
C ASP A 175 -11.13 -10.54 -1.42
N LEU A 176 -12.34 -10.10 -1.02
CA LEU A 176 -12.79 -10.17 0.37
C LEU A 176 -13.05 -11.62 0.85
N PRO A 177 -13.77 -12.47 0.09
CA PRO A 177 -13.92 -13.87 0.47
C PRO A 177 -12.59 -14.63 0.47
N TRP A 178 -11.72 -14.37 -0.51
CA TRP A 178 -10.39 -14.99 -0.59
C TRP A 178 -9.52 -14.63 0.62
N ALA A 179 -9.45 -13.35 1.00
CA ALA A 179 -8.69 -12.90 2.16
C ALA A 179 -9.18 -13.56 3.45
N GLY A 180 -10.51 -13.65 3.61
CA GLY A 180 -11.11 -14.31 4.77
C GLY A 180 -10.84 -15.81 4.83
N ALA A 181 -10.97 -16.52 3.70
CA ALA A 181 -10.64 -17.94 3.62
C ALA A 181 -9.15 -18.20 3.92
N THR A 182 -8.27 -17.34 3.41
CA THR A 182 -6.82 -17.43 3.64
C THR A 182 -6.47 -17.23 5.11
N LEU A 183 -7.05 -16.24 5.79
CA LEU A 183 -6.83 -16.07 7.23
C LEU A 183 -7.37 -17.24 8.05
N ARG A 184 -8.55 -17.77 7.71
CA ARG A 184 -9.10 -18.93 8.42
C ARG A 184 -8.18 -20.13 8.36
N ASP A 185 -7.64 -20.42 7.17
CA ASP A 185 -6.68 -21.51 6.96
C ASP A 185 -5.41 -21.30 7.79
N LEU A 186 -4.82 -20.09 7.72
CA LEU A 186 -3.64 -19.72 8.53
C LEU A 186 -3.88 -19.79 10.04
N LEU A 187 -5.10 -19.51 10.49
CA LEU A 187 -5.48 -19.51 11.91
C LEU A 187 -5.97 -20.87 12.42
N GLY A 188 -6.19 -21.84 11.53
CA GLY A 188 -6.83 -23.11 11.86
C GLY A 188 -8.26 -22.94 12.42
N TRP A 189 -8.98 -21.91 11.99
CA TRP A 189 -10.36 -21.64 12.43
C TRP A 189 -11.38 -22.46 11.66
N ASP A 190 -12.55 -22.69 12.28
CA ASP A 190 -13.67 -23.38 11.63
C ASP A 190 -14.05 -22.67 10.31
N PRO A 191 -14.26 -23.40 9.19
CA PRO A 191 -14.83 -22.88 7.96
C PRO A 191 -16.07 -21.99 8.12
N GLY A 192 -16.87 -22.20 9.18
CA GLY A 192 -18.05 -21.37 9.50
C GLY A 192 -17.76 -20.00 10.13
N ALA A 193 -16.51 -19.72 10.55
CA ALA A 193 -16.15 -18.46 11.18
C ALA A 193 -16.18 -17.29 10.17
N GLN A 194 -16.98 -16.28 10.45
CA GLN A 194 -17.06 -15.09 9.58
C GLN A 194 -15.89 -14.14 9.86
N LEU A 195 -14.76 -14.40 9.21
CA LEU A 195 -13.58 -13.56 9.25
C LEU A 195 -13.34 -13.00 7.85
N HIS A 196 -13.76 -11.75 7.62
CA HIS A 196 -13.54 -11.07 6.35
C HIS A 196 -13.15 -9.62 6.62
N PRO A 197 -12.28 -9.01 5.78
CA PRO A 197 -12.05 -7.58 5.85
C PRO A 197 -13.37 -6.82 5.70
N GLU A 198 -13.62 -5.84 6.57
CA GLU A 198 -14.85 -5.04 6.53
C GLU A 198 -14.87 -4.07 5.34
N TYR A 199 -13.69 -3.69 4.86
CA TYR A 199 -13.53 -2.69 3.81
C TYR A 199 -12.24 -2.89 3.02
N VAL A 200 -12.16 -2.17 1.90
CA VAL A 200 -10.97 -2.10 1.04
C VAL A 200 -10.63 -0.64 0.79
N LEU A 201 -9.44 -0.20 1.23
CA LEU A 201 -8.88 1.06 0.77
C LEU A 201 -8.02 0.82 -0.47
N SER A 202 -8.12 1.69 -1.47
CA SER A 202 -7.26 1.66 -2.65
C SER A 202 -6.37 2.88 -2.70
N LEU A 203 -5.08 2.66 -2.91
CA LEU A 203 -4.11 3.65 -3.32
C LEU A 203 -3.72 3.38 -4.78
N TYR A 204 -3.83 4.39 -5.63
CA TYR A 204 -3.46 4.33 -7.03
C TYR A 204 -2.16 5.09 -7.25
N TRP A 205 -1.13 4.36 -7.68
CA TRP A 205 0.06 4.97 -8.22
C TRP A 205 -0.07 5.11 -9.73
N VAL A 206 -0.20 6.34 -10.22
CA VAL A 206 -0.43 6.64 -11.63
C VAL A 206 0.91 6.80 -12.35
N THR A 207 1.10 6.05 -13.43
CA THR A 207 2.34 6.00 -14.22
C THR A 207 2.20 6.66 -15.58
N SER A 208 1.03 6.53 -16.23
CA SER A 208 0.71 7.24 -17.47
C SER A 208 -0.78 7.44 -17.61
N GLY A 209 -1.17 8.41 -18.43
CA GLY A 209 -2.55 8.65 -18.80
C GLY A 209 -2.68 9.66 -19.93
N PRO A 210 -3.83 9.67 -20.62
CA PRO A 210 -4.04 10.51 -21.80
C PRO A 210 -4.25 12.00 -21.46
N TRP A 211 -4.48 12.34 -20.19
CA TRP A 211 -4.88 13.67 -19.74
C TRP A 211 -3.76 14.69 -19.89
N ALA A 212 -4.08 15.89 -20.35
CA ALA A 212 -3.15 17.00 -20.45
C ALA A 212 -2.66 17.44 -19.07
N VAL A 213 -1.40 17.90 -19.00
CA VAL A 213 -0.81 18.46 -17.78
C VAL A 213 -1.64 19.64 -17.28
N GLY A 214 -1.95 19.65 -15.97
CA GLY A 214 -2.74 20.69 -15.33
C GLY A 214 -4.11 20.18 -14.92
N ALA A 215 -5.14 21.00 -15.10
CA ALA A 215 -6.47 20.79 -14.50
C ALA A 215 -7.13 19.46 -14.87
N GLU A 216 -6.94 18.97 -16.10
CA GLU A 216 -7.48 17.67 -16.53
C GLU A 216 -6.81 16.52 -15.77
N PHE A 217 -5.48 16.53 -15.68
CA PHE A 217 -4.72 15.54 -14.90
C PHE A 217 -5.04 15.60 -13.40
N ASP A 218 -5.17 16.80 -12.83
CA ASP A 218 -5.59 16.98 -11.44
C ASP A 218 -6.99 16.39 -11.21
N THR A 219 -7.91 16.63 -12.14
CA THR A 219 -9.27 16.08 -12.09
C THR A 219 -9.26 14.55 -12.17
N ALA A 220 -8.46 13.96 -13.06
CA ALA A 220 -8.31 12.52 -13.14
C ALA A 220 -7.86 11.89 -11.81
N LEU A 221 -6.87 12.48 -11.12
CA LEU A 221 -6.41 11.97 -9.83
C LEU A 221 -7.45 12.17 -8.71
N ARG A 222 -8.24 13.26 -8.75
CA ARG A 222 -9.38 13.43 -7.83
C ARG A 222 -10.43 12.35 -8.03
N LEU A 223 -10.78 12.03 -9.28
CA LEU A 223 -11.71 10.95 -9.60
C LEU A 223 -11.18 9.59 -9.14
N LEU A 224 -9.87 9.32 -9.28
CA LEU A 224 -9.22 8.12 -8.76
C LEU A 224 -9.30 8.00 -7.22
N SER A 225 -9.21 9.12 -6.50
CA SER A 225 -9.37 9.15 -5.04
C SER A 225 -10.83 8.97 -4.58
N THR A 226 -11.81 9.20 -5.48
CA THR A 226 -13.25 9.11 -5.19
C THR A 226 -14.03 8.41 -6.31
N PRO A 227 -13.71 7.16 -6.65
CA PRO A 227 -14.20 6.52 -7.88
C PRO A 227 -15.68 6.13 -7.85
N SER A 228 -16.36 6.29 -6.70
CA SER A 228 -17.81 6.07 -6.60
C SER A 228 -18.62 7.03 -7.48
N VAL A 229 -18.06 8.19 -7.87
CA VAL A 229 -18.77 9.15 -8.73
C VAL A 229 -18.86 8.71 -10.19
N LEU A 230 -18.18 7.61 -10.55
CA LEU A 230 -18.17 7.04 -11.90
C LEU A 230 -18.98 5.72 -12.00
N VAL A 231 -19.49 5.21 -10.87
CA VAL A 231 -20.06 3.86 -10.79
C VAL A 231 -21.37 3.86 -10.00
N ASP A 232 -22.40 3.25 -10.57
CA ASP A 232 -23.57 2.85 -9.80
C ASP A 232 -23.25 1.56 -9.02
N ARG A 233 -23.07 1.72 -7.70
CA ARG A 233 -22.78 0.61 -6.78
C ARG A 233 -24.03 -0.17 -6.37
N GLY A 234 -25.23 0.42 -6.53
CA GLY A 234 -26.50 -0.13 -6.08
C GLY A 234 -27.27 -0.89 -7.15
N ALA A 235 -26.75 -0.96 -8.38
CA ALA A 235 -27.36 -1.70 -9.47
C ALA A 235 -27.59 -3.18 -9.11
N ALA A 236 -28.74 -3.72 -9.53
CA ALA A 236 -29.19 -5.07 -9.17
C ALA A 236 -28.23 -6.20 -9.61
N THR A 237 -27.47 -5.97 -10.68
CA THR A 237 -26.49 -6.91 -11.24
C THR A 237 -25.07 -6.70 -10.69
N GLY A 238 -24.91 -5.85 -9.68
CA GLY A 238 -23.63 -5.45 -9.12
C GLY A 238 -23.07 -4.16 -9.73
N PRO A 239 -21.86 -3.74 -9.32
CA PRO A 239 -21.26 -2.46 -9.71
C PRO A 239 -21.24 -2.28 -11.23
N SER A 240 -21.88 -1.21 -11.69
CA SER A 240 -22.12 -0.92 -13.10
C SER A 240 -21.63 0.48 -13.46
N PRO A 241 -21.05 0.67 -14.66
CA PRO A 241 -20.55 1.97 -15.08
C PRO A 241 -21.71 2.96 -15.17
N LEU A 242 -21.47 4.22 -14.78
CA LEU A 242 -22.35 5.31 -15.20
C LEU A 242 -22.18 5.55 -16.71
N HIS A 243 -23.08 6.36 -17.28
CA HIS A 243 -23.02 6.69 -18.70
C HIS A 243 -21.66 7.32 -19.06
N GLN A 244 -21.08 6.95 -20.20
CA GLN A 244 -19.73 7.36 -20.61
C GLN A 244 -19.52 8.88 -20.57
N SER A 245 -20.55 9.66 -20.92
CA SER A 245 -20.51 11.13 -20.89
C SER A 245 -20.26 11.72 -19.49
N VAL A 246 -20.46 10.95 -18.41
CA VAL A 246 -20.19 11.42 -17.04
C VAL A 246 -18.71 11.65 -16.83
N GLU A 247 -17.85 10.68 -17.19
CA GLU A 247 -16.40 10.83 -17.07
C GLU A 247 -15.88 11.98 -17.95
N GLU A 248 -16.31 12.02 -19.21
CA GLU A 248 -15.93 13.06 -20.17
C GLU A 248 -16.34 14.46 -19.66
N SER A 249 -17.55 14.59 -19.13
CA SER A 249 -18.03 15.84 -18.54
C SER A 249 -17.18 16.23 -17.35
N LEU A 250 -16.91 15.32 -16.41
CA LEU A 250 -16.14 15.61 -15.20
C LEU A 250 -14.71 16.02 -15.54
N LEU A 251 -14.04 15.30 -16.44
CA LEU A 251 -12.68 15.66 -16.90
C LEU A 251 -12.64 17.04 -17.56
N THR A 252 -13.69 17.42 -18.29
CA THR A 252 -13.78 18.70 -18.99
C THR A 252 -14.13 19.87 -18.07
N THR A 253 -15.13 19.70 -17.20
CA THR A 253 -15.63 20.78 -16.33
C THR A 253 -14.88 20.88 -15.01
N GLY A 254 -14.06 19.87 -14.69
CA GLY A 254 -13.41 19.71 -13.41
C GLY A 254 -14.32 19.03 -12.39
N PHE A 255 -13.70 18.43 -11.37
CA PHE A 255 -14.37 17.79 -10.26
C PHE A 255 -13.72 18.25 -8.95
N ASP A 256 -14.46 18.98 -8.13
CA ASP A 256 -14.05 19.37 -6.78
C ASP A 256 -15.01 18.78 -5.75
N HIS A 257 -14.47 18.27 -4.65
CA HIS A 257 -15.24 17.62 -3.60
C HIS A 257 -14.60 17.96 -2.25
N PRO A 258 -15.37 18.40 -1.25
CA PRO A 258 -14.83 18.90 0.01
C PRO A 258 -14.02 17.86 0.80
N ASP A 259 -14.35 16.59 0.60
CA ASP A 259 -13.67 15.46 1.25
C ASP A 259 -12.42 14.98 0.51
N ILE A 260 -12.01 15.68 -0.56
CA ILE A 260 -10.75 15.41 -1.28
C ILE A 260 -9.72 16.45 -0.89
N VAL A 261 -8.55 16.00 -0.47
CA VAL A 261 -7.46 16.86 -0.01
C VAL A 261 -6.24 16.65 -0.90
N SER A 262 -5.75 17.75 -1.48
CA SER A 262 -4.50 17.74 -2.23
C SER A 262 -3.30 17.68 -1.28
N PHE A 263 -2.31 16.87 -1.63
CA PHE A 263 -0.99 16.83 -0.99
C PHE A 263 0.18 16.82 -1.98
N GLY A 264 -0.11 16.97 -3.27
CA GLY A 264 0.91 17.09 -4.31
C GLY A 264 1.69 18.40 -4.22
N VAL A 265 2.92 18.41 -4.75
CA VAL A 265 3.76 19.61 -4.84
C VAL A 265 3.92 20.01 -6.30
N ARG A 266 3.57 21.26 -6.63
CA ARG A 266 3.62 21.78 -8.01
C ARG A 266 4.99 21.54 -8.65
N GLY A 267 4.99 20.90 -9.82
CA GLY A 267 6.22 20.56 -10.57
C GLY A 267 7.04 19.41 -9.99
N VAL A 268 6.56 18.77 -8.92
CA VAL A 268 7.19 17.62 -8.27
C VAL A 268 6.27 16.41 -8.27
N SER A 269 4.98 16.58 -7.94
CA SER A 269 3.99 15.50 -7.88
C SER A 269 2.57 16.05 -7.92
N THR A 270 1.63 15.19 -8.29
CA THR A 270 0.20 15.41 -8.05
C THR A 270 -0.28 14.31 -7.11
N GLY A 271 -1.01 14.68 -6.05
CA GLY A 271 -1.45 13.74 -5.03
C GLY A 271 -2.75 14.20 -4.41
N TYR A 272 -3.72 13.29 -4.32
CA TYR A 272 -5.03 13.53 -3.73
C TYR A 272 -5.43 12.36 -2.84
N ALA A 273 -5.90 12.67 -1.63
CA ALA A 273 -6.50 11.72 -0.73
C ALA A 273 -7.99 12.01 -0.61
N GLY A 274 -8.80 10.96 -0.52
CA GLY A 274 -10.23 11.03 -0.24
C GLY A 274 -10.65 9.84 0.61
N TRP A 275 -11.87 9.88 1.16
CA TRP A 275 -12.40 8.79 2.01
C TRP A 275 -12.28 7.41 1.36
N SER A 276 -12.48 7.35 0.05
CA SER A 276 -12.52 6.09 -0.70
C SER A 276 -11.16 5.66 -1.25
N GLY A 277 -10.11 6.48 -1.17
CA GLY A 277 -8.81 6.12 -1.74
C GLY A 277 -7.83 7.29 -1.87
N VAL A 278 -6.60 6.93 -2.22
CA VAL A 278 -5.50 7.87 -2.47
C VAL A 278 -5.03 7.70 -3.91
N ALA A 279 -4.72 8.81 -4.59
CA ALA A 279 -4.13 8.78 -5.92
C ALA A 279 -2.86 9.64 -5.94
N TYR A 280 -1.80 9.12 -6.55
CA TYR A 280 -0.52 9.81 -6.62
C TYR A 280 0.17 9.61 -7.97
N ALA A 281 0.76 10.69 -8.47
CA ALA A 281 1.62 10.69 -9.64
C ALA A 281 2.91 11.46 -9.31
N ALA A 282 4.05 10.78 -9.42
CA ALA A 282 5.36 11.41 -9.25
C ALA A 282 5.75 12.12 -10.56
N HIS A 283 6.00 13.43 -10.57
CA HIS A 283 6.52 14.13 -11.76
C HIS A 283 8.04 14.25 -11.77
N SER A 284 8.66 14.21 -10.59
CA SER A 284 10.10 14.37 -10.40
C SER A 284 10.67 13.25 -9.54
N ARG A 285 11.31 12.28 -10.17
CA ARG A 285 11.79 11.05 -9.53
C ARG A 285 12.57 11.23 -8.22
N GLU A 286 13.42 12.26 -8.15
CA GLU A 286 14.28 12.51 -6.98
C GLU A 286 13.57 13.31 -5.88
N ARG A 287 12.55 14.07 -6.24
CA ARG A 287 11.90 15.03 -5.34
C ARG A 287 10.53 14.58 -4.89
N SER A 288 9.87 13.68 -5.63
CA SER A 288 8.58 13.10 -5.26
C SER A 288 8.74 12.13 -4.10
N LEU A 289 7.63 11.92 -3.37
CA LEU A 289 7.47 10.77 -2.50
C LEU A 289 7.59 9.49 -3.33
N THR A 290 8.14 8.46 -2.71
CA THR A 290 8.20 7.09 -3.19
C THR A 290 6.92 6.35 -2.83
N ILE A 291 6.61 5.31 -3.60
CA ILE A 291 5.45 4.46 -3.31
C ILE A 291 5.54 3.82 -1.92
N ASP A 292 6.74 3.45 -1.46
CA ASP A 292 6.97 2.84 -0.15
C ASP A 292 6.58 3.78 1.00
N GLU A 293 6.80 5.09 0.84
CA GLU A 293 6.42 6.12 1.82
C GLU A 293 4.89 6.25 1.93
N LEU A 294 4.17 6.21 0.80
CA LEU A 294 2.71 6.22 0.81
C LEU A 294 2.14 4.92 1.38
N ILE A 295 2.70 3.76 1.00
CA ILE A 295 2.31 2.44 1.52
C ILE A 295 2.51 2.40 3.03
N ALA A 296 3.66 2.85 3.55
CA ALA A 296 3.95 2.82 4.98
C ALA A 296 2.98 3.70 5.78
N CYS A 297 2.63 4.88 5.24
CA CYS A 297 1.63 5.75 5.83
C CYS A 297 0.25 5.06 5.86
N GLU A 298 -0.19 4.50 4.74
CA GLU A 298 -1.49 3.83 4.67
C GLU A 298 -1.56 2.58 5.53
N LEU A 299 -0.53 1.74 5.53
CA LEU A 299 -0.47 0.57 6.41
C LEU A 299 -0.63 0.98 7.89
N THR A 300 0.01 2.06 8.31
CA THR A 300 -0.14 2.59 9.67
C THR A 300 -1.58 3.06 9.93
N VAL A 301 -2.14 3.85 9.02
CA VAL A 301 -3.49 4.42 9.16
C VAL A 301 -4.55 3.33 9.14
N GLN A 302 -4.51 2.40 8.18
CA GLN A 302 -5.48 1.32 8.05
C GLN A 302 -5.41 0.33 9.21
N THR A 303 -4.22 0.06 9.73
CA THR A 303 -4.05 -0.77 10.93
C THR A 303 -4.76 -0.15 12.13
N LEU A 304 -4.49 1.13 12.39
CA LEU A 304 -5.07 1.84 13.54
C LEU A 304 -6.56 2.11 13.35
N TRP A 305 -7.00 2.35 12.12
CA TRP A 305 -8.43 2.49 11.81
C TRP A 305 -9.18 1.20 12.13
N CYS A 306 -8.68 0.05 11.66
CA CYS A 306 -9.28 -1.25 11.95
C CYS A 306 -9.29 -1.57 13.45
N PHE A 307 -8.17 -1.32 14.14
CA PHE A 307 -8.09 -1.53 15.59
C PHE A 307 -9.08 -0.63 16.37
N SER A 308 -9.16 0.67 16.04
CA SER A 308 -10.12 1.58 16.66
C SER A 308 -11.57 1.24 16.32
N ARG A 309 -11.84 0.77 15.09
CA ARG A 309 -13.17 0.28 14.69
C ARG A 309 -13.62 -0.90 15.54
N GLN A 310 -12.73 -1.84 15.85
CA GLN A 310 -13.04 -2.97 16.71
C GLN A 310 -13.45 -2.51 18.12
N ILE A 311 -12.72 -1.55 18.71
CA ILE A 311 -13.06 -1.00 20.03
C ILE A 311 -14.45 -0.33 19.99
N GLN A 312 -14.70 0.47 18.95
CA GLN A 312 -16.01 1.10 18.75
C GLN A 312 -17.11 0.06 18.57
N LYS A 313 -16.82 -1.05 17.87
CA LYS A 313 -17.78 -2.14 17.67
C LYS A 313 -18.19 -2.78 18.99
N LEU A 314 -17.25 -3.03 19.90
CA LEU A 314 -17.56 -3.56 21.24
C LEU A 314 -18.52 -2.63 21.99
N VAL A 315 -18.26 -1.32 21.95
CA VAL A 315 -19.14 -0.31 22.57
C VAL A 315 -20.52 -0.27 21.90
N GLU A 316 -20.59 -0.31 20.56
CA GLU A 316 -21.84 -0.38 19.79
C GLU A 316 -22.66 -1.63 20.13
N ASP A 317 -21.98 -2.75 20.39
CA ASP A 317 -22.59 -4.03 20.78
C ASP A 317 -22.92 -4.09 22.30
N GLY A 318 -22.62 -3.03 23.06
CA GLY A 318 -22.94 -2.89 24.48
C GLY A 318 -21.96 -3.58 25.43
N GLU A 319 -20.77 -3.95 24.94
CA GLU A 319 -19.70 -4.57 25.70
C GLU A 319 -18.68 -3.55 26.19
N ASP A 320 -18.07 -3.78 27.36
CA ASP A 320 -16.94 -3.00 27.84
C ASP A 320 -15.66 -3.38 27.06
N PRO A 321 -15.10 -2.47 26.25
CA PRO A 321 -13.92 -2.81 25.45
C PRO A 321 -12.72 -3.10 26.35
N SER A 322 -12.11 -4.27 26.13
CA SER A 322 -10.84 -4.65 26.76
C SER A 322 -9.81 -5.03 25.72
N THR A 323 -8.57 -4.61 25.95
CA THR A 323 -7.42 -4.96 25.11
C THR A 323 -6.27 -5.40 26.02
N PRO A 324 -5.27 -6.15 25.52
CA PRO A 324 -4.06 -6.40 26.30
C PRO A 324 -3.40 -5.10 26.74
N ASP A 325 -2.75 -5.10 27.91
CA ASP A 325 -2.19 -3.90 28.55
C ASP A 325 -1.30 -3.05 27.61
N ASP A 326 -0.50 -3.71 26.77
CA ASP A 326 0.38 -3.07 25.80
C ASP A 326 -0.36 -2.27 24.71
N PHE A 327 -1.65 -2.55 24.50
CA PHE A 327 -2.51 -1.96 23.47
C PHE A 327 -3.73 -1.21 24.05
N GLY A 328 -3.62 -0.70 25.27
CA GLY A 328 -4.66 0.10 25.94
C GLY A 328 -4.74 1.57 25.47
N TRP A 329 -5.48 2.41 26.21
CA TRP A 329 -5.67 3.84 25.86
C TRP A 329 -4.35 4.62 25.72
N ARG A 330 -3.30 4.25 26.47
CA ARG A 330 -1.97 4.88 26.37
C ARG A 330 -1.29 4.62 25.02
N PHE A 331 -1.50 3.43 24.45
CA PHE A 331 -1.03 3.07 23.12
C PHE A 331 -1.73 3.94 22.06
N LEU A 332 -3.06 4.07 22.13
CA LEU A 332 -3.82 4.94 21.21
C LEU A 332 -3.41 6.42 21.32
N ARG A 333 -3.18 6.91 22.54
CA ARG A 333 -2.66 8.27 22.76
C ARG A 333 -1.29 8.47 22.10
N ALA A 334 -0.39 7.50 22.23
CA ALA A 334 0.93 7.55 21.61
C ALA A 334 0.84 7.47 20.07
N ALA A 335 -0.06 6.62 19.54
CA ALA A 335 -0.35 6.52 18.12
C ALA A 335 -0.86 7.86 17.56
N TYR A 336 -1.83 8.49 18.24
CA TYR A 336 -2.36 9.80 17.89
C TYR A 336 -1.24 10.85 17.83
N SER A 337 -0.40 10.92 18.87
CA SER A 337 0.73 11.87 18.90
C SER A 337 1.70 11.64 17.74
N ARG A 338 2.07 10.38 17.45
CA ARG A 338 2.99 10.04 16.36
C ARG A 338 2.44 10.37 14.97
N LEU A 339 1.12 10.33 14.80
CA LEU A 339 0.44 10.61 13.52
C LEU A 339 0.09 12.07 13.30
N THR A 340 0.08 12.89 14.36
CA THR A 340 -0.32 14.30 14.30
C THR A 340 0.85 15.26 14.53
N THR A 341 1.97 14.77 15.06
CA THR A 341 3.17 15.59 15.31
C THR A 341 4.19 15.40 14.18
N ALA A 342 4.58 16.49 13.52
CA ALA A 342 5.65 16.46 12.54
C ALA A 342 6.99 16.09 13.19
N ARG A 343 7.78 15.24 12.54
CA ARG A 343 9.11 14.83 13.05
C ARG A 343 10.21 15.73 12.51
N ALA A 344 11.28 15.91 13.27
CA ALA A 344 12.38 16.83 12.92
C ALA A 344 13.06 16.53 11.55
N GLN A 345 13.02 15.27 11.10
CA GLN A 345 13.58 14.83 9.80
C GLN A 345 12.51 14.51 8.75
N GLU A 346 11.23 14.74 9.05
CA GLU A 346 10.14 14.49 8.11
C GLU A 346 10.09 15.61 7.05
N THR A 347 10.09 15.23 5.77
CA THR A 347 9.98 16.20 4.68
C THR A 347 8.61 16.88 4.68
N ALA A 348 8.52 18.13 4.19
CA ALA A 348 7.23 18.82 4.05
C ALA A 348 6.20 18.03 3.21
N GLN A 349 6.64 17.29 2.18
CA GLN A 349 5.76 16.44 1.37
C GLN A 349 5.15 15.29 2.17
N HIS A 350 5.94 14.63 3.01
CA HIS A 350 5.43 13.61 3.92
C HIS A 350 4.41 14.16 4.90
N VAL A 351 4.66 15.35 5.45
CA VAL A 351 3.71 16.02 6.35
C VAL A 351 2.39 16.25 5.63
N LEU A 352 2.41 16.84 4.43
CA LEU A 352 1.21 17.08 3.62
C LEU A 352 0.46 15.78 3.30
N MET A 353 1.17 14.74 2.88
CA MET A 353 0.59 13.42 2.59
C MET A 353 -0.08 12.83 3.83
N ARG A 354 0.63 12.79 4.96
CA ARG A 354 0.13 12.24 6.22
C ARG A 354 -1.09 13.02 6.71
N GLU A 355 -1.06 14.34 6.65
CA GLU A 355 -2.19 15.19 7.06
C GLU A 355 -3.42 14.98 6.17
N ALA A 356 -3.24 14.89 4.86
CA ALA A 356 -4.33 14.61 3.92
C ALA A 356 -4.97 13.23 4.17
N ILE A 357 -4.16 12.19 4.36
CA ILE A 357 -4.64 10.83 4.66
C ILE A 357 -5.32 10.77 6.03
N MET A 358 -4.73 11.40 7.05
CA MET A 358 -5.32 11.46 8.41
C MET A 358 -6.66 12.18 8.42
N LYS A 359 -6.78 13.28 7.67
CA LYS A 359 -8.02 14.04 7.56
C LYS A 359 -9.10 13.22 6.84
N THR A 360 -8.77 12.66 5.69
CA THR A 360 -9.75 11.98 4.83
C THR A 360 -10.16 10.59 5.31
N SER A 361 -9.34 9.93 6.13
CA SER A 361 -9.70 8.66 6.80
C SER A 361 -10.53 8.85 8.08
N GLY A 362 -10.63 10.08 8.60
CA GLY A 362 -11.26 10.37 9.90
C GLY A 362 -10.57 9.71 11.09
N LEU A 363 -9.34 9.21 10.93
CA LEU A 363 -8.66 8.40 11.95
C LEU A 363 -8.41 9.18 13.26
N ALA A 364 -8.13 10.48 13.16
CA ALA A 364 -7.85 11.32 14.33
C ALA A 364 -9.00 11.30 15.35
N GLU A 365 -10.24 11.39 14.88
CA GLU A 365 -11.44 11.37 15.73
C GLU A 365 -11.70 9.96 16.27
N ARG A 366 -11.53 8.94 15.42
CA ARG A 366 -11.69 7.53 15.81
C ARG A 366 -10.72 7.10 16.91
N LEU A 367 -9.46 7.51 16.81
CA LEU A 367 -8.45 7.25 17.83
C LEU A 367 -8.84 7.86 19.18
N ARG A 368 -9.36 9.09 19.19
CA ARG A 368 -9.81 9.74 20.42
C ARG A 368 -11.01 9.02 21.03
N ALA A 369 -12.02 8.70 20.23
CA ALA A 369 -13.20 7.96 20.70
C ALA A 369 -12.82 6.59 21.29
N ALA A 370 -11.94 5.85 20.61
CA ALA A 370 -11.44 4.56 21.12
C ALA A 370 -10.57 4.72 22.38
N GLN A 371 -9.79 5.81 22.48
CA GLN A 371 -9.01 6.12 23.68
C GLN A 371 -9.92 6.39 24.89
N ASP A 372 -10.99 7.17 24.71
CA ASP A 372 -11.93 7.49 25.78
C ASP A 372 -12.68 6.22 26.23
N ALA A 373 -13.18 5.41 25.29
CA ALA A 373 -13.84 4.14 25.60
C ALA A 373 -12.95 3.20 26.44
N LEU A 374 -11.69 3.00 26.06
CA LEU A 374 -10.75 2.18 26.83
C LEU A 374 -10.33 2.78 28.16
N ARG A 375 -10.45 4.10 28.35
CA ARG A 375 -10.13 4.74 29.63
C ARG A 375 -11.27 4.54 30.63
N ASP A 376 -12.50 4.65 30.15
CA ASP A 376 -13.69 4.56 30.99
C ASP A 376 -13.94 3.12 31.47
N SER A 377 -13.56 2.10 30.70
CA SER A 377 -13.62 0.68 31.10
C SER A 377 -12.58 0.24 32.14
N VAL A 378 -11.61 1.09 32.49
CA VAL A 378 -10.56 0.80 33.49
C VAL A 378 -10.91 1.35 34.88
N GLY A 379 -11.93 2.21 34.97
CA GLY A 379 -12.45 2.77 36.23
C GLY A 379 -13.56 1.92 36.80
#